data_AF-A0A4Y8LM22-F1
#
_entry.id   AF-A0A4Y8LM22-F1
#
_cell.length_a   1.000
_cell.length_b   1.000
_cell.length_c   1.000
_cell.angle_alpha   90.00
_cell.angle_beta   90.00
_cell.angle_gamma   90.00
#
_symmetry.space_group_name_H-M   'P 1'
#
loop_
_entity.id
_entity.type
_entity.pdbx_description
1 polymer ?
#
loop_
_entity_poly.entity_id
_entity_poly.type
_entity_poly.pdbx_seq_one_letter_code
_entity_poly.pdbx_strand_id
1 'polypeptide(L)'
;MKKILTTVIALMLIVPSVSVFGATFSDVKMYEEEIDWLVEKGVINGYPDGTFKPDAPVNRLNAVQMILRDIGFTKEQIENFEGEDPGFTDLKPGTYGYQEVKLAHSLNIIEGKVGEDWQPYFDPSGTLSRSQMAKILVKSYNLPYVDELPTFNDTTSIDIKTQDYISRVAGAEIATGYENGNFRPYEDTSRQHFALFIKRTSDFLYEPLLDTRIYFLGDDEGDAAVIEFADQSTVLIDAGLDSTELDEQLSDIGFTEIDLFIATDFSEDTLNGAVPALFEKYDIDRAIDGGGDGGTAYIEMLIELNIERSIVGDGDLLADDESGNAVLLNVSEDQGSLMIRLINQEVSVLFAGSANQSMYNDVDRSYDIVQISRKVQVSDGVLNSINPKHAILPTDYTFENYRHLDRNDVLVFSPQEQYITTAVSSGQYYFFYDSPLNSLED
;
A
#
# COMPACT_ATOMS: atom_id res chain seq x y z
N MET A 1 63.57 -14.11 -7.39
CA MET A 1 62.72 -15.21 -7.92
C MET A 1 63.15 -16.49 -7.20
N LYS A 2 62.39 -17.27 -6.42
CA LYS A 2 60.94 -17.43 -6.22
C LYS A 2 60.67 -17.94 -4.79
N LYS A 3 59.75 -17.25 -4.10
CA LYS A 3 58.61 -17.71 -3.27
C LYS A 3 58.83 -18.88 -2.27
N ILE A 4 58.82 -18.52 -0.97
CA ILE A 4 58.48 -19.41 0.15
C ILE A 4 56.95 -19.57 0.14
N LEU A 5 56.48 -20.80 0.02
CA LEU A 5 55.06 -21.16 0.05
C LEU A 5 54.70 -21.53 1.50
N THR A 6 54.01 -20.63 2.19
CA THR A 6 53.44 -20.87 3.52
C THR A 6 52.01 -21.36 3.33
N THR A 7 51.74 -22.64 3.58
CA THR A 7 50.38 -23.19 3.55
C THR A 7 49.72 -22.94 4.89
N VAL A 8 48.68 -22.09 4.89
CA VAL A 8 47.80 -21.78 6.02
C VAL A 8 46.83 -22.95 6.21
N ILE A 9 46.84 -23.55 7.40
CA ILE A 9 45.81 -24.50 7.82
C ILE A 9 44.61 -23.66 8.29
N ALA A 10 43.55 -23.62 7.49
CA ALA A 10 42.28 -23.00 7.86
C ALA A 10 41.56 -23.89 8.88
N LEU A 11 41.50 -23.43 10.13
CA LEU A 11 40.69 -24.04 11.19
C LEU A 11 39.24 -23.57 10.99
N MET A 12 38.39 -24.41 10.38
CA MET A 12 36.95 -24.16 10.30
C MET A 12 36.35 -24.20 11.72
N LEU A 13 35.99 -23.03 12.24
CA LEU A 13 35.15 -22.91 13.43
C LEU A 13 33.75 -23.43 13.07
N ILE A 14 33.38 -24.57 13.65
CA ILE A 14 32.00 -25.04 13.66
C ILE A 14 31.24 -24.08 14.57
N VAL A 15 30.53 -23.12 13.97
CA VAL A 15 29.58 -22.28 14.69
C VAL A 15 28.35 -23.16 14.94
N PRO A 16 27.96 -23.43 16.19
CA PRO A 16 26.70 -24.14 16.43
C PRO A 16 25.57 -23.26 15.91
N SER A 17 24.78 -23.80 14.99
CA SER A 17 23.51 -23.23 14.58
C SER A 17 22.62 -23.13 15.82
N VAL A 18 22.32 -21.91 16.25
CA VAL A 18 21.32 -21.69 17.30
C VAL A 18 19.97 -21.95 16.66
N SER A 19 19.36 -23.08 17.01
CA SER A 19 17.94 -23.30 16.70
C SER A 19 17.13 -22.26 17.48
N VAL A 20 16.54 -21.29 16.78
CA VAL A 20 15.52 -20.42 17.34
C VAL A 20 14.29 -21.30 17.55
N PHE A 21 14.06 -21.72 18.79
CA PHE A 21 12.78 -22.28 19.19
C PHE A 21 11.75 -21.14 19.07
N GLY A 22 10.70 -21.33 18.25
CA GLY A 22 9.50 -20.48 18.32
C GLY A 22 9.04 -20.41 19.77
N ALA A 23 8.93 -19.21 20.32
CA ALA A 23 8.76 -19.06 21.76
C ALA A 23 7.30 -19.28 22.16
N THR A 24 6.89 -20.53 22.32
CA THR A 24 5.59 -20.85 22.92
C THR A 24 5.60 -20.41 24.39
N PHE A 25 4.94 -19.29 24.70
CA PHE A 25 4.82 -18.78 26.07
C PHE A 25 3.75 -19.56 26.84
N SER A 26 4.11 -20.07 28.03
CA SER A 26 3.20 -20.93 28.82
C SER A 26 1.91 -20.26 29.29
N ASP A 27 1.85 -18.93 29.27
CA ASP A 27 0.74 -18.11 29.74
C ASP A 27 -0.11 -17.50 28.61
N VAL A 28 0.25 -17.72 27.34
CA VAL A 28 -0.54 -17.29 26.18
C VAL A 28 -1.62 -18.33 25.88
N LYS A 29 -2.86 -17.86 25.66
CA LYS A 29 -4.04 -18.71 25.39
C LYS A 29 -4.89 -18.24 24.22
N MET A 30 -4.74 -16.97 23.85
CA MET A 30 -5.42 -16.31 22.75
C MET A 30 -4.35 -15.58 21.95
N TYR A 31 -4.58 -15.45 20.65
CA TYR A 31 -3.69 -14.77 19.72
C TYR A 31 -2.26 -15.36 19.69
N GLU A 32 -2.15 -16.69 19.85
CA GLU A 32 -0.86 -17.40 19.89
C GLU A 32 -0.13 -17.25 18.56
N GLU A 33 -0.82 -17.41 17.43
CA GLU A 33 -0.24 -17.27 16.09
C GLU A 33 0.30 -15.85 15.84
N GLU A 34 -0.45 -14.81 16.22
CA GLU A 34 -0.05 -13.42 16.06
C GLU A 34 1.14 -13.05 16.95
N ILE A 35 1.14 -13.57 18.18
CA ILE A 35 2.25 -13.39 19.13
C ILE A 35 3.50 -14.12 18.62
N ASP A 36 3.38 -15.36 18.18
CA ASP A 36 4.50 -16.16 17.68
C ASP A 36 5.10 -15.52 16.42
N TRP A 37 4.27 -15.03 15.50
CA TRP A 37 4.74 -14.29 14.32
C TRP A 37 5.57 -13.06 14.70
N LEU A 38 5.11 -12.27 15.68
CA LEU A 38 5.84 -11.10 16.16
C LEU A 38 7.11 -11.46 16.93
N VAL A 39 7.17 -12.63 17.56
CA VAL A 39 8.41 -13.16 18.16
C VAL A 39 9.41 -13.54 17.08
N GLU A 40 8.96 -14.25 16.05
CA GLU A 40 9.79 -14.69 14.92
C GLU A 40 10.37 -13.49 14.17
N LYS A 41 9.59 -12.42 14.01
CA LYS A 41 10.02 -11.12 13.46
C LYS A 41 10.92 -10.32 14.42
N GLY A 42 11.10 -10.75 15.66
CA GLY A 42 11.91 -10.06 16.67
C GLY A 42 11.28 -8.77 17.23
N VAL A 43 10.00 -8.53 16.94
CA VAL A 43 9.25 -7.34 17.37
C VAL A 43 8.96 -7.41 18.87
N ILE A 44 8.47 -8.56 19.33
CA ILE A 44 8.16 -8.80 20.73
C ILE A 44 9.07 -9.84 21.35
N ASN A 45 9.24 -9.71 22.66
CA ASN A 45 9.97 -10.67 23.49
C ASN A 45 9.18 -10.94 24.76
N GLY A 46 9.33 -12.14 25.31
CA GLY A 46 8.84 -12.50 26.64
C GLY A 46 9.73 -11.98 27.75
N TYR A 47 9.31 -12.25 28.98
CA TYR A 47 10.06 -11.96 30.19
C TYR A 47 11.09 -13.06 30.48
N PRO A 48 12.14 -12.77 31.28
CA PRO A 48 13.16 -13.77 31.64
C PRO A 48 12.63 -15.01 32.37
N ASP A 49 11.41 -14.94 32.91
CA ASP A 49 10.71 -16.06 33.56
C ASP A 49 9.98 -16.98 32.57
N GLY A 50 10.07 -16.71 31.26
CA GLY A 50 9.44 -17.50 30.20
C GLY A 50 7.97 -17.16 29.94
N THR A 51 7.47 -16.07 30.52
CA THR A 51 6.08 -15.60 30.33
C THR A 51 5.98 -14.45 29.34
N PHE A 52 4.81 -14.25 28.73
CA PHE A 52 4.52 -13.07 27.91
C PHE A 52 3.74 -11.98 28.66
N LYS A 53 2.98 -12.37 29.70
CA LYS A 53 2.03 -11.56 30.48
C LYS A 53 0.96 -10.93 29.60
N PRO A 54 0.15 -11.74 28.89
CA PRO A 54 -0.77 -11.26 27.86
C PRO A 54 -1.79 -10.25 28.36
N ASP A 55 -2.32 -10.44 29.57
CA ASP A 55 -3.36 -9.58 30.17
C ASP A 55 -2.80 -8.31 30.84
N ALA A 56 -1.48 -8.20 31.00
CA ALA A 56 -0.88 -7.02 31.61
C ALA A 56 -1.03 -5.80 30.67
N PRO A 57 -1.37 -4.61 31.18
CA PRO A 57 -1.35 -3.39 30.39
C PRO A 57 0.01 -3.17 29.73
N VAL A 58 0.01 -2.73 28.47
CA VAL A 58 1.24 -2.34 27.79
C VAL A 58 1.69 -0.95 28.28
N ASN A 59 2.95 -0.85 28.63
CA ASN A 59 3.60 0.39 29.04
C ASN A 59 3.90 1.24 27.80
N ARG A 60 3.90 2.57 27.93
CA ARG A 60 4.20 3.51 26.85
C ARG A 60 5.57 3.27 26.22
N LEU A 61 6.61 3.00 27.03
CA LEU A 61 7.94 2.68 26.50
C LEU A 61 7.96 1.35 25.74
N ASN A 62 7.30 0.31 26.27
CA ASN A 62 7.21 -0.98 25.63
C ASN A 62 6.48 -0.90 24.28
N ALA A 63 5.41 -0.09 24.21
CA ALA A 63 4.70 0.15 22.96
C ALA A 63 5.61 0.79 21.89
N VAL A 64 6.35 1.83 22.27
CA VAL A 64 7.34 2.48 21.37
C VAL A 64 8.39 1.48 20.89
N GLN A 65 8.94 0.67 21.79
CA GLN A 65 9.96 -0.32 21.44
C GLN A 65 9.43 -1.40 20.48
N MET A 66 8.18 -1.85 20.65
CA MET A 66 7.56 -2.81 19.75
C MET A 66 7.35 -2.18 18.37
N ILE A 67 6.76 -0.98 18.32
CA ILE A 67 6.50 -0.26 17.08
C ILE A 67 7.76 0.03 16.29
N LEU A 68 8.82 0.57 16.93
CA LEU A 68 10.06 0.89 16.23
C LEU A 68 10.71 -0.36 15.61
N ARG A 69 10.64 -1.52 16.30
CA ARG A 69 11.13 -2.78 15.73
C ARG A 69 10.28 -3.27 14.59
N ASP A 70 8.95 -3.15 14.71
CA ASP A 70 8.02 -3.60 13.68
C ASP A 70 8.19 -2.81 12.38
N ILE A 71 8.35 -1.49 12.48
CA ILE A 71 8.63 -0.62 11.32
C ILE A 71 10.11 -0.66 10.88
N GLY A 72 10.87 -1.66 11.34
CA GLY A 72 12.19 -2.00 10.79
C GLY A 72 13.41 -1.32 11.41
N PHE A 73 13.26 -0.48 12.44
CA PHE A 73 14.44 0.11 13.09
C PHE A 73 15.27 -0.93 13.84
N THR A 74 16.52 -1.07 13.41
CA THR A 74 17.50 -1.90 14.10
C THR A 74 17.93 -1.25 15.42
N LYS A 75 18.43 -2.09 16.33
CA LYS A 75 19.01 -1.61 17.59
C LYS A 75 20.15 -0.61 17.36
N GLU A 76 20.98 -0.85 16.34
CA GLU A 76 22.11 0.03 16.01
C GLU A 76 21.63 1.40 15.52
N GLN A 77 20.65 1.45 14.61
CA GLN A 77 20.05 2.72 14.15
C GLN A 77 19.46 3.52 15.31
N ILE A 78 18.75 2.85 16.23
CA ILE A 78 18.19 3.50 17.42
C ILE A 78 19.29 4.04 18.33
N GLU A 79 20.29 3.22 18.67
CA GLU A 79 21.36 3.62 19.60
C GLU A 79 22.19 4.79 19.07
N ASN A 80 22.42 4.84 17.75
CA ASN A 80 23.20 5.86 17.06
C ASN A 80 22.39 7.05 16.57
N PHE A 81 21.07 7.09 16.78
CA PHE A 81 20.22 8.16 16.28
C PHE A 81 20.65 9.54 16.83
N GLU A 82 20.96 10.49 15.96
CA GLU A 82 21.49 11.83 16.30
C GLU A 82 20.43 12.95 16.29
N GLY A 83 19.14 12.63 16.53
CA GLY A 83 18.08 13.63 16.62
C GLY A 83 18.13 14.55 17.84
N GLU A 84 17.32 15.61 17.81
CA GLU A 84 17.17 16.59 18.89
C GLU A 84 16.60 15.96 20.17
N ASP A 85 16.99 16.51 21.33
CA ASP A 85 16.40 16.11 22.61
C ASP A 85 14.91 16.49 22.63
N PRO A 86 14.00 15.54 22.94
CA PRO A 86 12.56 15.81 22.94
C PRO A 86 12.11 16.72 24.10
N GLY A 87 13.01 17.04 25.04
CA GLY A 87 12.77 17.97 26.15
C GLY A 87 11.97 17.38 27.31
N PHE A 88 11.71 16.07 27.30
CA PHE A 88 10.94 15.40 28.36
C PHE A 88 11.70 15.42 29.70
N THR A 89 11.04 15.92 30.74
CA THR A 89 11.66 16.11 32.07
C THR A 89 12.02 14.82 32.79
N ASP A 90 11.34 13.72 32.46
CA ASP A 90 11.49 12.38 33.04
C ASP A 90 12.39 11.45 32.22
N LEU A 91 13.00 11.94 31.12
CA LEU A 91 13.93 11.21 30.28
C LEU A 91 15.16 12.06 29.96
N LYS A 92 16.35 11.53 30.24
CA LYS A 92 17.63 12.20 29.95
C LYS A 92 18.56 11.28 29.18
N PRO A 93 19.54 11.82 28.43
CA PRO A 93 20.57 11.01 27.77
C PRO A 93 21.17 9.97 28.73
N GLY A 94 21.17 8.70 28.30
CA GLY A 94 21.63 7.55 29.10
C GLY A 94 20.54 6.87 29.95
N THR A 95 19.33 7.40 30.02
CA THR A 95 18.18 6.70 30.63
C THR A 95 17.73 5.57 29.70
N TYR A 96 17.35 4.41 30.26
CA TYR A 96 16.78 3.32 29.47
C TYR A 96 15.53 3.80 28.72
N GLY A 97 15.47 3.52 27.41
CA GLY A 97 14.38 3.99 26.56
C GLY A 97 14.54 5.41 26.00
N TYR A 98 15.59 6.16 26.39
CA TYR A 98 15.77 7.53 25.93
C TYR A 98 15.91 7.63 24.41
N GLN A 99 16.73 6.77 23.80
CA GLN A 99 16.96 6.82 22.35
C GLN A 99 15.72 6.39 21.57
N GLU A 100 15.00 5.37 22.03
CA GLU A 100 13.74 4.94 21.43
C GLU A 100 12.69 6.05 21.47
N VAL A 101 12.53 6.71 22.62
CA VAL A 101 11.58 7.82 22.77
C VAL A 101 12.00 9.02 21.93
N LYS A 102 13.30 9.32 21.86
CA LYS A 102 13.83 10.40 21.02
C LYS A 102 13.52 10.17 19.55
N LEU A 103 13.79 8.96 19.04
CA LEU A 103 13.49 8.58 17.66
C LEU A 103 11.99 8.60 17.37
N ALA A 104 11.18 7.96 18.22
CA ALA A 104 9.73 7.95 18.02
C ALA A 104 9.11 9.36 18.09
N HIS A 105 9.69 10.26 18.87
CA HIS A 105 9.28 11.67 18.89
C HIS A 105 9.68 12.41 17.60
N SER A 106 10.89 12.22 17.08
CA SER A 106 11.31 12.85 15.82
C SER A 106 10.53 12.34 14.61
N LEU A 107 10.06 11.09 14.65
CA LEU A 107 9.16 10.51 13.65
C LEU A 107 7.69 10.95 13.83
N ASN A 108 7.41 11.83 14.80
CA ASN A 108 6.06 12.28 15.16
C ASN A 108 5.09 11.17 15.63
N ILE A 109 5.56 9.94 15.86
CA ILE A 109 4.76 8.79 16.31
C ILE A 109 4.15 9.05 17.69
N ILE A 110 4.96 9.61 18.58
CA ILE A 110 4.55 9.92 19.95
C ILE A 110 4.60 11.41 20.25
N GLU A 111 3.79 11.79 21.24
CA GLU A 111 3.87 13.08 21.92
C GLU A 111 3.98 12.81 23.42
N GLY A 112 4.60 13.75 24.13
CA GLY A 112 4.62 13.77 25.59
C GLY A 112 3.29 14.22 26.19
N LYS A 113 3.19 14.07 27.49
CA LYS A 113 2.18 14.71 28.34
C LYS A 113 2.73 16.05 28.82
N VAL A 114 1.84 16.97 29.20
CA VAL A 114 2.21 18.24 29.81
C VAL A 114 1.87 18.17 31.29
N GLY A 115 2.87 18.43 32.14
CA GLY A 115 2.72 18.45 33.60
C GLY A 115 1.95 19.68 34.09
N GLU A 116 1.60 19.70 35.38
CA GLU A 116 0.96 20.87 36.00
C GLU A 116 1.84 22.14 35.95
N ASP A 117 3.16 21.94 35.84
CA ASP A 117 4.18 22.97 35.70
C ASP A 117 4.46 23.36 34.24
N TRP A 118 3.61 22.91 33.31
CA TRP A 118 3.72 23.12 31.86
C TRP A 118 4.98 22.50 31.23
N GLN A 119 5.68 21.63 31.95
CA GLN A 119 6.83 20.93 31.40
C GLN A 119 6.40 19.64 30.71
N PRO A 120 6.98 19.30 29.54
CA PRO A 120 6.68 18.06 28.87
C PRO A 120 7.34 16.88 29.60
N TYR A 121 6.68 15.73 29.62
CA TYR A 121 7.19 14.47 30.16
C TYR A 121 6.61 13.29 29.36
N PHE A 122 7.31 12.17 29.28
CA PHE A 122 6.88 11.04 28.46
C PHE A 122 6.02 10.03 29.22
N ASP A 123 6.31 9.81 30.50
CA ASP A 123 5.77 8.75 31.37
C ASP A 123 6.06 7.33 30.84
N PRO A 124 7.33 6.87 30.84
CA PRO A 124 7.73 5.57 30.28
C PRO A 124 7.00 4.37 30.86
N SER A 125 6.70 4.42 32.17
CA SER A 125 6.03 3.35 32.91
C SER A 125 4.51 3.42 32.87
N GLY A 126 3.95 4.56 32.43
CA GLY A 126 2.51 4.73 32.27
C GLY A 126 1.92 3.75 31.27
N THR A 127 0.66 3.38 31.47
CA THR A 127 -0.07 2.49 30.57
C THR A 127 -0.56 3.23 29.33
N LEU A 128 -0.80 2.48 28.25
CA LEU A 128 -1.34 2.99 27.00
C LEU A 128 -2.84 2.72 26.91
N SER A 129 -3.67 3.77 26.78
CA SER A 129 -5.11 3.60 26.54
C SER A 129 -5.38 3.12 25.11
N ARG A 130 -6.57 2.56 24.86
CA ARG A 130 -6.97 2.13 23.50
C ARG A 130 -6.99 3.27 22.49
N SER A 131 -7.39 4.48 22.88
CA SER A 131 -7.30 5.65 21.99
C SER A 131 -5.86 6.06 21.66
N GLN A 132 -4.95 5.92 22.63
CA GLN A 132 -3.53 6.21 22.41
C GLN A 132 -2.87 5.12 21.55
N MET A 133 -3.29 3.86 21.70
CA MET A 133 -2.93 2.77 20.78
C MET A 133 -3.33 3.11 19.35
N ALA A 134 -4.59 3.51 19.13
CA ALA A 134 -5.07 3.88 17.79
C ALA A 134 -4.24 5.02 17.20
N LYS A 135 -3.97 6.08 18.00
CA LYS A 135 -3.11 7.19 17.59
C LYS A 135 -1.71 6.72 17.15
N ILE A 136 -1.06 5.87 17.96
CA ILE A 136 0.29 5.41 17.67
C ILE A 136 0.30 4.58 16.38
N LEU A 137 -0.64 3.63 16.20
CA LEU A 137 -0.71 2.83 14.97
C LEU A 137 -0.94 3.72 13.75
N VAL A 138 -1.93 4.63 13.79
CA VAL A 138 -2.19 5.53 12.66
C VAL A 138 -0.95 6.34 12.29
N LYS A 139 -0.23 6.88 13.28
CA LYS A 139 0.95 7.68 13.01
C LYS A 139 2.17 6.85 12.57
N SER A 140 2.35 5.66 13.12
CA SER A 140 3.49 4.79 12.81
C SER A 140 3.43 4.22 11.41
N TYR A 141 2.24 3.90 10.94
CA TYR A 141 2.03 3.24 9.66
C TYR A 141 1.32 4.12 8.63
N ASN A 142 1.20 5.43 8.92
CA ASN A 142 0.53 6.41 8.08
C ASN A 142 -0.85 5.94 7.57
N LEU A 143 -1.66 5.33 8.44
CA LEU A 143 -2.91 4.69 8.03
C LEU A 143 -3.84 5.70 7.34
N PRO A 144 -4.37 5.37 6.15
CA PRO A 144 -5.10 6.31 5.31
C PRO A 144 -6.39 6.78 5.97
N TYR A 145 -6.91 7.90 5.48
CA TYR A 145 -8.25 8.35 5.83
C TYR A 145 -9.29 7.41 5.22
N VAL A 146 -10.43 7.25 5.90
CA VAL A 146 -11.55 6.41 5.44
C VAL A 146 -12.79 7.30 5.34
N ASP A 147 -13.44 7.35 4.17
CA ASP A 147 -14.55 8.29 3.92
C ASP A 147 -15.79 7.98 4.77
N GLU A 148 -16.07 6.70 4.99
CA GLU A 148 -17.10 6.25 5.92
C GLU A 148 -16.47 5.73 7.21
N LEU A 149 -16.34 6.61 8.20
CA LEU A 149 -15.76 6.27 9.50
C LEU A 149 -16.69 5.31 10.27
N PRO A 150 -16.27 4.07 10.58
CA PRO A 150 -17.01 3.22 11.51
C PRO A 150 -17.07 3.94 12.86
N THR A 151 -18.28 4.16 13.38
CA THR A 151 -18.46 4.84 14.67
C THR A 151 -18.84 3.84 15.76
N PHE A 152 -18.25 4.04 16.93
CA PHE A 152 -18.62 3.30 18.14
C PHE A 152 -19.51 4.17 19.02
N ASN A 153 -20.37 3.53 19.80
CA ASN A 153 -21.35 4.22 20.65
C ASN A 153 -20.69 5.17 21.67
N ASP A 154 -19.46 4.88 22.10
CA ASP A 154 -18.72 5.64 23.11
C ASP A 154 -17.64 6.57 22.53
N THR A 155 -17.63 6.78 21.22
CA THR A 155 -16.68 7.69 20.54
C THR A 155 -17.34 8.95 19.97
N THR A 156 -18.66 9.10 20.09
CA THR A 156 -19.38 10.28 19.55
C THR A 156 -19.18 11.56 20.37
N SER A 157 -18.55 11.49 21.55
CA SER A 157 -18.36 12.62 22.47
C SER A 157 -16.90 12.88 22.84
N ILE A 158 -15.95 12.28 22.11
CA ILE A 158 -14.52 12.54 22.26
C ILE A 158 -14.07 13.60 21.24
N ASP A 159 -12.83 14.08 21.34
CA ASP A 159 -12.31 15.05 20.38
C ASP A 159 -12.15 14.44 18.97
N ILE A 160 -12.29 15.29 17.95
CA ILE A 160 -12.33 14.87 16.55
C ILE A 160 -11.06 14.14 16.10
N LYS A 161 -9.88 14.50 16.64
CA LYS A 161 -8.61 13.84 16.26
C LYS A 161 -8.56 12.43 16.83
N THR A 162 -8.95 12.26 18.09
CA THR A 162 -9.04 10.93 18.68
C THR A 162 -10.08 10.07 17.98
N GLN A 163 -11.22 10.65 17.58
CA GLN A 163 -12.23 9.96 16.80
C GLN A 163 -11.70 9.51 15.43
N ASP A 164 -10.97 10.38 14.72
CA ASP A 164 -10.30 10.06 13.44
C ASP A 164 -9.34 8.87 13.61
N TYR A 165 -8.47 8.88 14.62
CA TYR A 165 -7.55 7.76 14.85
C TYR A 165 -8.27 6.43 15.10
N ILE A 166 -9.32 6.44 15.92
CA ILE A 166 -10.10 5.24 16.21
C ILE A 166 -10.82 4.73 14.95
N SER A 167 -11.33 5.64 14.13
CA SER A 167 -12.08 5.29 12.94
C SER A 167 -11.18 4.71 11.85
N ARG A 168 -9.94 5.20 11.71
CA ARG A 168 -8.95 4.64 10.77
C ARG A 168 -8.57 3.20 11.11
N VAL A 169 -8.26 2.92 12.39
CA VAL A 169 -7.96 1.53 12.80
C VAL A 169 -9.20 0.63 12.74
N ALA A 170 -10.41 1.19 12.80
CA ALA A 170 -11.64 0.43 12.64
C ALA A 170 -11.94 0.13 11.16
N GLY A 171 -11.78 1.13 10.28
CA GLY A 171 -11.99 0.97 8.84
C GLY A 171 -10.98 0.02 8.20
N ALA A 172 -9.75 -0.01 8.73
CA ALA A 172 -8.73 -0.99 8.37
C ALA A 172 -8.94 -2.38 9.03
N GLU A 173 -10.06 -2.60 9.73
CA GLU A 173 -10.37 -3.82 10.51
C GLU A 173 -9.33 -4.24 11.56
N ILE A 174 -8.32 -3.40 11.82
CA ILE A 174 -7.33 -3.59 12.87
C ILE A 174 -8.03 -3.71 14.23
N ALA A 175 -8.99 -2.81 14.50
CA ALA A 175 -9.78 -2.81 15.73
C ALA A 175 -11.30 -2.80 15.49
N THR A 176 -11.94 -3.94 15.74
CA THR A 176 -13.37 -4.17 15.48
C THR A 176 -14.32 -3.74 16.63
N GLY A 177 -13.78 -3.27 17.75
CA GLY A 177 -14.55 -2.95 18.96
C GLY A 177 -15.08 -4.18 19.70
N TYR A 178 -16.00 -3.94 20.64
CA TYR A 178 -16.63 -4.96 21.48
C TYR A 178 -18.06 -5.26 20.99
N GLU A 179 -18.60 -6.44 21.35
CA GLU A 179 -19.96 -6.89 20.96
C GLU A 179 -21.09 -5.90 21.30
N ASN A 180 -20.88 -5.03 22.29
CA ASN A 180 -21.85 -4.00 22.68
C ASN A 180 -21.77 -2.72 21.82
N GLY A 181 -20.97 -2.71 20.76
CA GLY A 181 -20.78 -1.57 19.85
C GLY A 181 -19.87 -0.46 20.42
N ASN A 182 -19.10 -0.73 21.47
CA ASN A 182 -18.17 0.24 22.06
C ASN A 182 -16.73 -0.01 21.63
N PHE A 183 -15.91 1.04 21.62
CA PHE A 183 -14.46 0.96 21.45
C PHE A 183 -13.70 0.94 22.78
N ARG A 184 -14.25 1.58 23.82
CA ARG A 184 -13.63 1.78 25.14
C ARG A 184 -12.32 2.58 25.09
N PRO A 185 -12.34 3.83 24.58
CA PRO A 185 -11.13 4.59 24.27
C PRO A 185 -10.20 4.86 25.46
N TYR A 186 -10.74 4.91 26.68
CA TYR A 186 -9.99 5.24 27.90
C TYR A 186 -9.57 4.02 28.72
N GLU A 187 -9.91 2.79 28.30
CA GLU A 187 -9.41 1.58 28.94
C GLU A 187 -7.97 1.28 28.51
N ASP A 188 -7.20 0.65 29.40
CA ASP A 188 -5.84 0.22 29.12
C ASP A 188 -5.83 -0.87 28.03
N THR A 189 -4.83 -0.80 27.15
CA THR A 189 -4.56 -1.85 26.16
C THR A 189 -3.64 -2.89 26.78
N SER A 190 -4.09 -4.15 26.85
CA SER A 190 -3.25 -5.27 27.30
C SER A 190 -2.16 -5.61 26.26
N ARG A 191 -1.04 -6.19 26.69
CA ARG A 191 0.07 -6.62 25.82
C ARG A 191 -0.38 -7.52 24.66
N GLN A 192 -1.26 -8.49 24.89
CA GLN A 192 -1.74 -9.38 23.81
C GLN A 192 -2.56 -8.62 22.77
N HIS A 193 -3.46 -7.71 23.19
CA HIS A 193 -4.22 -6.89 22.25
C HIS A 193 -3.32 -5.93 21.49
N PHE A 194 -2.28 -5.36 22.13
CA PHE A 194 -1.34 -4.51 21.41
C PHE A 194 -0.54 -5.30 20.36
N ALA A 195 -0.12 -6.54 20.68
CA ALA A 195 0.49 -7.46 19.72
C ALA A 195 -0.47 -7.80 18.57
N LEU A 196 -1.72 -8.17 18.88
CA LEU A 196 -2.76 -8.41 17.88
C LEU A 196 -2.94 -7.20 16.94
N PHE A 197 -3.00 -5.99 17.47
CA PHE A 197 -3.19 -4.80 16.64
C PHE A 197 -1.98 -4.50 15.76
N ILE A 198 -0.75 -4.74 16.24
CA ILE A 198 0.44 -4.63 15.38
C ILE A 198 0.34 -5.66 14.26
N LYS A 199 0.10 -6.94 14.57
CA LYS A 199 -0.02 -7.99 13.55
C LYS A 199 -1.10 -7.68 12.52
N ARG A 200 -2.29 -7.26 12.95
CA ARG A 200 -3.37 -6.84 12.03
C ARG A 200 -3.01 -5.60 11.23
N THR A 201 -2.22 -4.69 11.78
CA THR A 201 -1.73 -3.54 11.02
C THR A 201 -0.74 -4.00 9.95
N SER A 202 0.18 -4.89 10.31
CA SER A 202 1.09 -5.52 9.34
C SER A 202 0.30 -6.26 8.26
N ASP A 203 -0.71 -7.05 8.63
CA ASP A 203 -1.58 -7.72 7.67
C ASP A 203 -2.27 -6.70 6.78
N PHE A 204 -2.91 -5.67 7.34
CA PHE A 204 -3.52 -4.62 6.53
C PHE A 204 -2.55 -3.91 5.55
N LEU A 205 -1.24 -3.87 5.82
CA LEU A 205 -0.27 -3.20 4.96
C LEU A 205 0.44 -4.14 3.97
N TYR A 206 0.70 -5.39 4.36
CA TYR A 206 1.39 -6.40 3.55
C TYR A 206 0.43 -7.29 2.77
N GLU A 207 -0.72 -7.55 3.38
CA GLU A 207 -1.87 -8.27 2.87
C GLU A 207 -3.11 -7.37 3.05
N PRO A 208 -3.14 -6.13 2.51
CA PRO A 208 -4.41 -5.41 2.53
C PRO A 208 -5.42 -6.41 1.96
N LEU A 209 -6.60 -6.54 2.59
CA LEU A 209 -7.65 -7.48 2.19
C LEU A 209 -8.17 -7.08 0.80
N LEU A 210 -7.30 -7.24 -0.20
CA LEU A 210 -7.36 -6.71 -1.54
C LEU A 210 -7.81 -7.87 -2.39
N ASP A 211 -9.07 -7.83 -2.74
CA ASP A 211 -9.51 -8.67 -3.83
C ASP A 211 -8.92 -8.16 -5.19
N THR A 212 -8.38 -6.93 -5.28
CA THR A 212 -7.74 -6.43 -6.51
C THR A 212 -6.80 -5.23 -6.24
N ARG A 213 -5.53 -5.28 -6.64
CA ARG A 213 -4.57 -4.16 -6.62
C ARG A 213 -4.48 -3.48 -7.99
N ILE A 214 -4.26 -2.16 -8.02
CA ILE A 214 -4.07 -1.40 -9.26
C ILE A 214 -2.80 -0.55 -9.18
N TYR A 215 -1.83 -0.87 -10.01
CA TYR A 215 -0.58 -0.14 -10.14
C TYR A 215 -0.70 0.78 -11.33
N PHE A 216 -0.74 2.10 -11.10
CA PHE A 216 -0.65 3.06 -12.19
C PHE A 216 0.83 3.32 -12.45
N LEU A 217 1.30 2.95 -13.63
CA LEU A 217 2.73 2.97 -13.95
C LEU A 217 3.06 4.22 -14.77
N GLY A 218 4.21 4.82 -14.47
CA GLY A 218 4.82 5.85 -15.31
C GLY A 218 5.15 7.18 -14.64
N ASP A 219 6.15 7.82 -15.21
CA ASP A 219 6.75 9.01 -14.59
C ASP A 219 6.38 10.28 -15.34
N ASP A 220 6.34 10.28 -16.68
CA ASP A 220 6.04 11.46 -17.52
C ASP A 220 5.55 11.07 -18.93
N GLU A 221 5.89 9.87 -19.44
CA GLU A 221 5.80 9.58 -20.88
C GLU A 221 4.73 8.57 -21.31
N GLY A 222 4.10 7.81 -20.40
CA GLY A 222 3.26 6.67 -20.78
C GLY A 222 2.00 6.46 -19.94
N ASP A 223 0.99 5.86 -20.57
CA ASP A 223 -0.20 5.35 -19.91
C ASP A 223 -0.03 3.83 -19.78
N ALA A 224 0.29 3.35 -18.58
CA ALA A 224 0.29 1.92 -18.29
C ALA A 224 -0.32 1.68 -16.92
N ALA A 225 -0.96 0.53 -16.75
CA ALA A 225 -1.44 0.10 -15.44
C ALA A 225 -1.39 -1.41 -15.32
N VAL A 226 -1.08 -1.92 -14.14
CA VAL A 226 -1.22 -3.34 -13.82
C VAL A 226 -2.35 -3.52 -12.84
N ILE A 227 -3.24 -4.46 -13.11
CA ILE A 227 -4.25 -4.94 -12.18
C ILE A 227 -3.80 -6.30 -11.70
N GLU A 228 -3.80 -6.54 -10.39
CA GLU A 228 -3.56 -7.87 -9.82
C GLU A 228 -4.77 -8.26 -8.98
N PHE A 229 -5.45 -9.33 -9.36
CA PHE A 229 -6.63 -9.82 -8.68
C PHE A 229 -6.32 -10.66 -7.44
N ALA A 230 -7.36 -11.01 -6.68
CA ALA A 230 -7.29 -11.78 -5.45
C ALA A 230 -6.65 -13.16 -5.67
N ASP A 231 -6.92 -13.75 -6.83
CA ASP A 231 -6.41 -15.05 -7.26
C ASP A 231 -5.00 -14.95 -7.87
N GLN A 232 -4.36 -13.78 -7.77
CA GLN A 232 -3.04 -13.44 -8.31
C GLN A 232 -2.97 -13.36 -9.83
N SER A 233 -4.11 -13.44 -10.53
CA SER A 233 -4.13 -13.16 -11.96
C SER A 233 -3.87 -11.67 -12.21
N THR A 234 -3.17 -11.39 -13.30
CA THR A 234 -2.60 -10.08 -13.60
C THR A 234 -3.01 -9.59 -14.98
N VAL A 235 -3.31 -8.30 -15.06
CA VAL A 235 -3.68 -7.62 -16.30
C VAL A 235 -2.80 -6.39 -16.47
N LEU A 236 -1.94 -6.39 -17.48
CA LEU A 236 -1.22 -5.19 -17.91
C LEU A 236 -2.07 -4.47 -18.96
N ILE A 237 -2.54 -3.28 -18.62
CA ILE A 237 -3.20 -2.35 -19.52
C ILE A 237 -2.15 -1.39 -20.04
N ASP A 238 -1.96 -1.42 -21.35
CA ASP A 238 -0.99 -0.60 -22.08
C ASP A 238 0.46 -0.77 -21.58
N ALA A 239 1.39 -0.23 -22.33
CA ALA A 239 2.83 -0.31 -22.09
C ALA A 239 3.50 0.98 -22.60
N GLY A 240 2.93 2.14 -22.28
CA GLY A 240 3.35 3.43 -22.82
C GLY A 240 4.75 3.91 -22.42
N LEU A 241 5.37 3.28 -21.41
CA LEU A 241 6.68 3.65 -20.87
C LEU A 241 7.82 3.17 -21.75
N ASP A 242 9.03 3.72 -21.59
CA ASP A 242 10.21 3.05 -22.15
C ASP A 242 10.34 1.64 -21.57
N SER A 243 10.77 0.68 -22.39
CA SER A 243 10.91 -0.71 -21.97
C SER A 243 11.78 -0.90 -20.72
N THR A 244 12.76 -0.02 -20.49
CA THR A 244 13.62 -0.06 -19.29
C THR A 244 12.89 0.42 -18.04
N GLU A 245 12.11 1.49 -18.18
CA GLU A 245 11.32 2.08 -17.09
C GLU A 245 10.17 1.15 -16.70
N LEU A 246 9.47 0.59 -17.68
CA LEU A 246 8.45 -0.42 -17.45
C LEU A 246 9.04 -1.65 -16.75
N ASP A 247 10.23 -2.08 -17.17
CA ASP A 247 10.92 -3.20 -16.53
C ASP A 247 11.29 -2.92 -15.08
N GLU A 248 11.84 -1.73 -14.81
CA GLU A 248 12.20 -1.29 -13.46
C GLU A 248 10.98 -1.30 -12.55
N GLN A 249 9.89 -0.63 -12.96
CA GLN A 249 8.67 -0.54 -12.14
C GLN A 249 8.01 -1.90 -11.91
N LEU A 250 7.86 -2.74 -12.94
CA LEU A 250 7.31 -4.09 -12.78
C LEU A 250 8.17 -4.95 -11.86
N SER A 251 9.50 -4.85 -11.99
CA SER A 251 10.44 -5.62 -11.16
C SER A 251 10.49 -5.14 -9.71
N ASP A 252 10.36 -3.84 -9.47
CA ASP A 252 10.29 -3.23 -8.13
C ASP A 252 9.01 -3.63 -7.40
N ILE A 253 7.91 -3.81 -8.13
CA ILE A 253 6.66 -4.37 -7.59
C ILE A 253 6.82 -5.88 -7.31
N GLY A 254 7.67 -6.58 -8.07
CA GLY A 254 7.96 -8.00 -7.90
C GLY A 254 7.18 -8.91 -8.86
N PHE A 255 6.62 -8.36 -9.94
CA PHE A 255 5.98 -9.18 -10.97
C PHE A 255 7.00 -9.96 -11.78
N THR A 256 6.64 -11.19 -12.14
CA THR A 256 7.42 -12.05 -13.06
C THR A 256 6.56 -12.68 -14.15
N GLU A 257 5.23 -12.52 -14.07
CA GLU A 257 4.23 -13.10 -14.94
C GLU A 257 3.12 -12.07 -15.16
N ILE A 258 2.54 -12.03 -16.36
CA ILE A 258 1.43 -11.15 -16.75
C ILE A 258 0.40 -11.98 -17.56
N ASP A 259 -0.72 -12.37 -16.96
CA ASP A 259 -1.69 -13.29 -17.59
C ASP A 259 -2.40 -12.67 -18.82
N LEU A 260 -2.62 -11.35 -18.79
CA LEU A 260 -3.32 -10.66 -19.85
C LEU A 260 -2.69 -9.30 -20.14
N PHE A 261 -2.29 -9.10 -21.39
CA PHE A 261 -1.98 -7.77 -21.91
C PHE A 261 -3.20 -7.18 -22.63
N ILE A 262 -3.52 -5.91 -22.38
CA ILE A 262 -4.58 -5.18 -23.09
C ILE A 262 -3.99 -3.94 -23.73
N ALA A 263 -4.06 -3.84 -25.06
CA ALA A 263 -3.72 -2.63 -25.79
C ALA A 263 -4.98 -1.79 -26.04
N THR A 264 -5.07 -0.62 -25.40
CA THR A 264 -6.18 0.30 -25.58
C THR A 264 -6.16 1.00 -26.92
N ASP A 265 -4.98 1.23 -27.49
CA ASP A 265 -4.78 1.62 -28.88
C ASP A 265 -3.38 1.22 -29.40
N PHE A 266 -3.07 1.53 -30.65
CA PHE A 266 -1.82 1.15 -31.31
C PHE A 266 -0.77 2.27 -31.46
N SER A 267 -0.88 3.34 -30.67
CA SER A 267 0.09 4.43 -30.73
C SER A 267 1.40 4.08 -30.03
N GLU A 268 2.44 4.88 -30.31
CA GLU A 268 3.70 4.84 -29.58
C GLU A 268 3.49 5.09 -28.08
N ASP A 269 2.76 6.13 -27.68
CA ASP A 269 2.46 6.48 -26.28
C ASP A 269 1.77 5.36 -25.46
N THR A 270 1.20 4.36 -26.14
CA THR A 270 0.46 3.25 -25.54
C THR A 270 1.28 1.96 -25.56
N LEU A 271 2.21 1.81 -26.50
CA LEU A 271 2.93 0.56 -26.76
C LEU A 271 4.45 0.72 -26.76
N ASN A 272 4.99 1.88 -26.40
CA ASN A 272 6.42 2.21 -26.46
C ASN A 272 7.31 1.14 -25.80
N GLY A 273 6.86 0.61 -24.67
CA GLY A 273 7.54 -0.39 -23.85
C GLY A 273 7.17 -1.82 -24.21
N ALA A 274 6.19 -2.03 -25.08
CA ALA A 274 5.81 -3.34 -25.57
C ALA A 274 6.83 -3.86 -26.60
N VAL A 275 8.01 -4.25 -26.13
CA VAL A 275 9.07 -4.84 -26.93
C VAL A 275 9.17 -6.35 -26.69
N PRO A 276 9.61 -7.15 -27.69
CA PRO A 276 9.67 -8.60 -27.56
C PRO A 276 10.40 -9.09 -26.31
N ALA A 277 11.56 -8.49 -26.00
CA ALA A 277 12.38 -8.89 -24.85
C ALA A 277 11.67 -8.68 -23.51
N LEU A 278 10.82 -7.66 -23.39
CA LEU A 278 10.06 -7.41 -22.18
C LEU A 278 8.92 -8.42 -22.06
N PHE A 279 8.21 -8.68 -23.16
CA PHE A 279 7.09 -9.62 -23.19
C PHE A 279 7.54 -11.07 -22.99
N GLU A 280 8.77 -11.42 -23.38
CA GLU A 280 9.40 -12.71 -23.02
C GLU A 280 9.79 -12.78 -21.54
N LYS A 281 10.15 -11.65 -20.92
CA LYS A 281 10.61 -11.61 -19.52
C LYS A 281 9.47 -11.84 -18.53
N TYR A 282 8.27 -11.32 -18.83
CA TYR A 282 7.10 -11.37 -17.97
C TYR A 282 6.06 -12.43 -18.39
N ASP A 283 6.42 -13.37 -19.25
CA ASP A 283 5.58 -14.51 -19.69
C ASP A 283 4.11 -14.13 -19.97
N ILE A 284 3.89 -13.32 -21.02
CA ILE A 284 2.53 -12.85 -21.35
C ILE A 284 1.72 -13.94 -22.04
N ASP A 285 0.68 -14.40 -21.37
CA ASP A 285 -0.18 -15.53 -21.80
C ASP A 285 -1.01 -15.21 -23.05
N ARG A 286 -1.69 -14.05 -23.02
CA ARG A 286 -2.54 -13.60 -24.13
C ARG A 286 -2.66 -12.08 -24.17
N ALA A 287 -3.04 -11.58 -25.33
CA ALA A 287 -3.23 -10.17 -25.60
C ALA A 287 -4.63 -9.88 -26.17
N ILE A 288 -5.21 -8.75 -25.75
CA ILE A 288 -6.52 -8.27 -26.18
C ILE A 288 -6.41 -6.85 -26.73
N ASP A 289 -7.17 -6.57 -27.81
CA ASP A 289 -7.31 -5.21 -28.36
C ASP A 289 -8.68 -5.00 -29.07
N GLY A 290 -8.98 -3.75 -29.42
CA GLY A 290 -10.27 -3.36 -30.02
C GLY A 290 -10.45 -3.66 -31.50
N GLY A 291 -9.41 -4.18 -32.16
CA GLY A 291 -9.42 -4.37 -33.60
C GLY A 291 -9.29 -3.05 -34.38
N GLY A 292 -8.36 -3.02 -35.33
CA GLY A 292 -8.11 -1.89 -36.21
C GLY A 292 -6.96 -2.19 -37.15
N ASP A 293 -6.76 -1.35 -38.17
CA ASP A 293 -5.67 -1.49 -39.15
C ASP A 293 -4.33 -0.93 -38.63
N GLY A 294 -4.31 -0.39 -37.41
CA GLY A 294 -3.11 0.10 -36.73
C GLY A 294 -2.28 -1.03 -36.11
N GLY A 295 -1.01 -0.75 -35.79
CA GLY A 295 -0.20 -1.65 -34.95
C GLY A 295 0.41 -2.85 -35.66
N THR A 296 0.81 -2.77 -36.93
CA THR A 296 1.52 -3.89 -37.62
C THR A 296 2.69 -4.42 -36.79
N ALA A 297 3.50 -3.54 -36.19
CA ALA A 297 4.62 -3.94 -35.34
C ALA A 297 4.17 -4.72 -34.09
N TYR A 298 3.08 -4.29 -33.45
CA TYR A 298 2.49 -4.98 -32.31
C TYR A 298 1.95 -6.36 -32.70
N ILE A 299 1.23 -6.46 -33.82
CA ILE A 299 0.70 -7.74 -34.31
C ILE A 299 1.85 -8.68 -34.70
N GLU A 300 2.89 -8.17 -35.37
CA GLU A 300 4.09 -8.95 -35.71
C GLU A 300 4.81 -9.44 -34.46
N MET A 301 4.93 -8.60 -33.43
CA MET A 301 5.47 -8.98 -32.12
C MET A 301 4.68 -10.12 -31.49
N LEU A 302 3.34 -10.01 -31.38
CA LEU A 302 2.51 -11.08 -30.80
C LEU A 302 2.69 -12.41 -31.56
N ILE A 303 2.80 -12.36 -32.90
CA ILE A 303 3.06 -13.54 -33.72
C ILE A 303 4.44 -14.12 -33.44
N GLU A 304 5.47 -13.28 -33.35
CA GLU A 304 6.85 -13.70 -33.07
C GLU A 304 6.97 -14.39 -31.72
N LEU A 305 6.26 -13.88 -30.71
CA LEU A 305 6.23 -14.40 -29.35
C LEU A 305 5.24 -15.54 -29.13
N ASN A 306 4.43 -15.88 -30.14
CA ASN A 306 3.36 -16.87 -30.04
C ASN A 306 2.33 -16.56 -28.93
N ILE A 307 2.02 -15.27 -28.74
CA ILE A 307 1.01 -14.78 -27.80
C ILE A 307 -0.37 -14.82 -28.48
N GLU A 308 -1.36 -15.41 -27.82
CA GLU A 308 -2.72 -15.47 -28.36
C GLU A 308 -3.35 -14.08 -28.40
N ARG A 309 -3.79 -13.64 -29.59
CA ARG A 309 -4.47 -12.35 -29.77
C ARG A 309 -5.99 -12.54 -29.89
N SER A 310 -6.75 -11.82 -29.08
CA SER A 310 -8.22 -11.73 -29.20
C SER A 310 -8.67 -10.30 -29.49
N ILE A 311 -9.61 -10.15 -30.45
CA ILE A 311 -10.26 -8.87 -30.75
C ILE A 311 -11.60 -8.84 -30.01
N VAL A 312 -11.84 -7.79 -29.26
CA VAL A 312 -13.00 -7.66 -28.35
C VAL A 312 -13.87 -6.46 -28.70
N GLY A 313 -15.15 -6.54 -28.32
CA GLY A 313 -16.16 -5.52 -28.57
C GLY A 313 -16.97 -5.15 -27.32
N ASP A 314 -17.92 -4.23 -27.50
CA ASP A 314 -18.68 -3.63 -26.39
C ASP A 314 -19.30 -4.64 -25.43
N GLY A 315 -19.00 -4.47 -24.15
CA GLY A 315 -19.58 -5.28 -23.07
C GLY A 315 -18.92 -6.64 -22.87
N ASP A 316 -17.85 -6.96 -23.60
CA ASP A 316 -17.08 -8.18 -23.39
C ASP A 316 -16.42 -8.20 -22.00
N LEU A 317 -16.44 -9.37 -21.37
CA LEU A 317 -15.68 -9.67 -20.15
C LEU A 317 -14.28 -10.12 -20.54
N LEU A 318 -13.28 -9.37 -20.08
CA LEU A 318 -11.88 -9.57 -20.44
C LEU A 318 -11.16 -10.45 -19.40
N ALA A 319 -11.44 -10.22 -18.12
CA ALA A 319 -10.91 -10.97 -16.98
C ALA A 319 -11.88 -10.88 -15.80
N ASP A 320 -11.90 -11.90 -14.94
CA ASP A 320 -12.55 -11.91 -13.64
C ASP A 320 -11.83 -12.81 -12.64
N ASP A 321 -12.06 -12.57 -11.35
CA ASP A 321 -11.56 -13.39 -10.25
C ASP A 321 -12.68 -14.18 -9.56
N GLU A 322 -12.31 -15.09 -8.67
CA GLU A 322 -13.27 -15.89 -7.89
C GLU A 322 -14.19 -15.02 -6.99
N SER A 323 -13.79 -13.78 -6.69
CA SER A 323 -14.53 -12.79 -5.90
C SER A 323 -15.54 -11.99 -6.74
N GLY A 324 -15.53 -12.16 -8.07
CA GLY A 324 -16.43 -11.51 -9.02
C GLY A 324 -16.03 -10.08 -9.39
N ASN A 325 -14.77 -9.70 -9.15
CA ASN A 325 -14.18 -8.50 -9.74
C ASN A 325 -13.96 -8.77 -11.23
N ALA A 326 -14.26 -7.79 -12.08
CA ALA A 326 -14.33 -8.01 -13.51
C ALA A 326 -13.79 -6.82 -14.31
N VAL A 327 -12.95 -7.11 -15.30
CA VAL A 327 -12.55 -6.17 -16.33
C VAL A 327 -13.50 -6.32 -17.51
N LEU A 328 -14.26 -5.25 -17.78
CA LEU A 328 -15.23 -5.16 -18.86
C LEU A 328 -14.79 -4.12 -19.88
N LEU A 329 -15.07 -4.40 -21.14
CA LEU A 329 -14.80 -3.48 -22.23
C LEU A 329 -15.97 -2.52 -22.50
N ASN A 330 -15.64 -1.26 -22.79
CA ASN A 330 -16.54 -0.32 -23.45
C ASN A 330 -15.81 0.26 -24.68
N VAL A 331 -16.20 -0.10 -25.89
CA VAL A 331 -15.66 0.45 -27.15
C VAL A 331 -16.62 1.54 -27.64
N SER A 332 -16.08 2.49 -28.40
CA SER A 332 -16.88 3.42 -29.20
C SER A 332 -16.66 3.14 -30.69
N GLU A 333 -17.52 3.68 -31.55
CA GLU A 333 -17.59 3.37 -32.99
C GLU A 333 -16.30 3.62 -33.82
N ASP A 334 -15.30 4.35 -33.31
CA ASP A 334 -14.01 4.54 -33.98
C ASP A 334 -13.08 3.34 -33.73
N GLN A 335 -12.89 2.53 -34.79
CA GLN A 335 -12.08 1.31 -34.82
C GLN A 335 -10.67 1.53 -34.23
N GLY A 336 -10.45 1.10 -32.98
CA GLY A 336 -9.12 0.89 -32.42
C GLY A 336 -8.83 1.48 -31.04
N SER A 337 -9.70 2.34 -30.48
CA SER A 337 -9.53 2.88 -29.11
C SER A 337 -10.47 2.20 -28.11
N LEU A 338 -9.93 1.66 -27.04
CA LEU A 338 -10.67 1.00 -25.96
C LEU A 338 -10.77 1.90 -24.73
N MET A 339 -11.94 1.89 -24.09
CA MET A 339 -12.06 2.23 -22.67
C MET A 339 -12.28 0.94 -21.89
N ILE A 340 -11.51 0.77 -20.83
CA ILE A 340 -11.59 -0.42 -19.99
C ILE A 340 -12.20 -0.01 -18.66
N ARG A 341 -13.15 -0.81 -18.19
CA ARG A 341 -13.74 -0.64 -16.87
C ARG A 341 -13.43 -1.84 -16.00
N LEU A 342 -12.79 -1.59 -14.87
CA LEU A 342 -12.81 -2.52 -13.76
C LEU A 342 -14.08 -2.26 -12.94
N ILE A 343 -14.95 -3.27 -12.85
CA ILE A 343 -16.06 -3.27 -11.90
C ILE A 343 -15.77 -4.28 -10.81
N ASN A 344 -15.98 -3.82 -9.59
CA ASN A 344 -16.13 -4.62 -8.40
C ASN A 344 -17.56 -4.39 -7.84
N GLN A 345 -17.99 -5.13 -6.82
CA GLN A 345 -19.36 -5.00 -6.25
C GLN A 345 -19.72 -3.58 -5.78
N GLU A 346 -18.73 -2.72 -5.45
CA GLU A 346 -18.92 -1.41 -4.82
C GLU A 346 -18.02 -0.27 -5.37
N VAL A 347 -16.93 -0.56 -6.10
CA VAL A 347 -16.01 0.43 -6.70
C VAL A 347 -15.88 0.21 -8.20
N SER A 348 -15.76 1.32 -8.93
CA SER A 348 -15.61 1.35 -10.39
C SER A 348 -14.42 2.19 -10.82
N VAL A 349 -13.54 1.60 -11.62
CA VAL A 349 -12.36 2.27 -12.19
C VAL A 349 -12.49 2.31 -13.71
N LEU A 350 -12.27 3.49 -14.30
CA LEU A 350 -12.24 3.70 -15.74
C LEU A 350 -10.80 3.97 -16.19
N PHE A 351 -10.28 3.10 -17.05
CA PHE A 351 -9.06 3.36 -17.83
C PHE A 351 -9.51 3.92 -19.18
N ALA A 352 -9.39 5.23 -19.33
CA ALA A 352 -9.96 5.92 -20.48
C ALA A 352 -9.16 5.75 -21.77
N GLY A 353 -7.89 5.34 -21.69
CA GLY A 353 -7.00 5.30 -22.85
C GLY A 353 -7.03 6.62 -23.62
N SER A 354 -6.94 6.56 -24.95
CA SER A 354 -7.01 7.73 -25.84
C SER A 354 -8.42 8.25 -26.13
N ALA A 355 -9.41 7.97 -25.27
CA ALA A 355 -10.79 8.33 -25.52
C ALA A 355 -11.02 9.84 -25.70
N ASN A 356 -11.82 10.19 -26.71
CA ASN A 356 -12.15 11.59 -27.02
C ASN A 356 -13.42 12.06 -26.27
N GLN A 357 -13.71 13.38 -26.31
CA GLN A 357 -14.87 13.97 -25.61
C GLN A 357 -16.22 13.31 -25.93
N SER A 358 -16.43 12.84 -27.17
CA SER A 358 -17.69 12.18 -27.53
C SER A 358 -17.84 10.83 -26.85
N MET A 359 -16.74 10.09 -26.68
CA MET A 359 -16.72 8.79 -26.01
C MET A 359 -17.13 8.92 -24.54
N TYR A 360 -16.67 9.96 -23.83
CA TYR A 360 -17.07 10.20 -22.45
C TYR A 360 -18.56 10.52 -22.27
N ASN A 361 -19.23 11.07 -23.28
CA ASN A 361 -20.65 11.35 -23.21
C ASN A 361 -21.51 10.08 -23.34
N ASP A 362 -20.95 9.04 -23.96
CA ASP A 362 -21.63 7.76 -24.14
C ASP A 362 -21.44 6.83 -22.93
N VAL A 363 -20.51 7.17 -22.04
CA VAL A 363 -20.36 6.54 -20.73
C VAL A 363 -21.36 7.16 -19.74
N ASP A 364 -22.64 6.80 -19.83
CA ASP A 364 -23.74 7.27 -18.95
C ASP A 364 -23.63 6.71 -17.51
N ARG A 365 -22.46 6.85 -16.87
CA ARG A 365 -22.15 6.30 -15.53
C ARG A 365 -21.17 7.19 -14.78
N SER A 366 -21.35 7.28 -13.46
CA SER A 366 -20.36 7.84 -12.54
C SER A 366 -19.35 6.75 -12.16
N TYR A 367 -18.08 7.13 -12.07
CA TYR A 367 -16.99 6.26 -11.67
C TYR A 367 -16.40 6.71 -10.33
N ASP A 368 -15.75 5.80 -9.62
CA ASP A 368 -15.00 6.17 -8.42
C ASP A 368 -13.64 6.74 -8.80
N ILE A 369 -12.93 6.06 -9.70
CA ILE A 369 -11.61 6.45 -10.17
C ILE A 369 -11.63 6.49 -11.70
N VAL A 370 -10.98 7.50 -12.28
CA VAL A 370 -10.63 7.50 -13.71
C VAL A 370 -9.15 7.77 -13.92
N GLN A 371 -8.49 6.97 -14.75
CA GLN A 371 -7.20 7.29 -15.34
C GLN A 371 -7.41 7.84 -16.74
N ILE A 372 -6.85 9.01 -17.01
CA ILE A 372 -6.97 9.67 -18.31
C ILE A 372 -5.60 9.72 -18.98
N SER A 373 -5.55 9.32 -20.25
CA SER A 373 -4.33 9.38 -21.05
C SER A 373 -3.83 10.80 -21.30
N ARG A 374 -2.51 10.94 -21.48
CA ARG A 374 -1.88 12.21 -21.89
C ARG A 374 -2.39 12.77 -23.21
N LYS A 375 -2.92 11.92 -24.09
CA LYS A 375 -3.47 12.36 -25.39
C LYS A 375 -4.77 13.14 -25.26
N VAL A 376 -5.44 12.97 -24.13
CA VAL A 376 -6.74 13.58 -23.89
C VAL A 376 -6.50 14.93 -23.26
N GLN A 377 -6.87 16.01 -23.97
CA GLN A 377 -6.93 17.32 -23.36
C GLN A 377 -8.01 17.31 -22.27
N VAL A 378 -7.59 17.18 -21.01
CA VAL A 378 -8.49 17.16 -19.86
C VAL A 378 -9.15 18.54 -19.74
N SER A 379 -10.48 18.54 -19.65
CA SER A 379 -11.26 19.76 -19.42
C SER A 379 -12.34 19.50 -18.38
N ASP A 380 -12.90 20.56 -17.81
CA ASP A 380 -14.10 20.46 -16.98
C ASP A 380 -15.20 19.66 -17.69
N GLY A 381 -15.31 19.76 -19.02
CA GLY A 381 -16.28 19.01 -19.82
C GLY A 381 -16.06 17.50 -19.79
N VAL A 382 -14.79 17.06 -19.84
CA VAL A 382 -14.43 15.63 -19.73
C VAL A 382 -14.79 15.10 -18.35
N LEU A 383 -14.31 15.76 -17.29
CA LEU A 383 -14.55 15.32 -15.91
C LEU A 383 -16.04 15.41 -15.52
N ASN A 384 -16.78 16.41 -16.00
CA ASN A 384 -18.23 16.48 -15.79
C ASN A 384 -18.99 15.34 -16.47
N SER A 385 -18.51 14.84 -17.61
CA SER A 385 -19.18 13.78 -18.35
C SER A 385 -18.98 12.42 -17.66
N ILE A 386 -17.77 12.19 -17.14
CA ILE A 386 -17.42 10.95 -16.40
C ILE A 386 -17.92 10.98 -14.95
N ASN A 387 -17.98 12.18 -14.35
CA ASN A 387 -18.32 12.42 -12.94
C ASN A 387 -17.56 11.48 -11.97
N PRO A 388 -16.21 11.50 -11.97
CA PRO A 388 -15.41 10.66 -11.08
C PRO A 388 -15.29 11.24 -9.67
N LYS A 389 -15.05 10.43 -8.64
CA LYS A 389 -14.62 10.94 -7.31
C LYS A 389 -13.12 11.31 -7.32
N HIS A 390 -12.32 10.53 -8.04
CA HIS A 390 -10.86 10.69 -8.13
C HIS A 390 -10.39 10.56 -9.59
N ALA A 391 -9.43 11.39 -9.99
CA ALA A 391 -8.83 11.40 -11.32
C ALA A 391 -7.31 11.24 -11.25
N ILE A 392 -6.77 10.28 -11.98
CA ILE A 392 -5.33 10.05 -12.16
C ILE A 392 -4.92 10.65 -13.51
N LEU A 393 -4.07 11.66 -13.48
CA LEU A 393 -3.65 12.43 -14.65
C LEU A 393 -2.13 12.36 -14.86
N PRO A 394 -1.63 12.36 -16.11
CA PRO A 394 -0.21 12.40 -16.41
C PRO A 394 0.46 13.68 -15.90
N THR A 395 1.73 13.54 -15.54
CA THR A 395 2.64 14.48 -14.86
C THR A 395 3.17 15.64 -15.72
N ASP A 396 3.35 15.42 -17.02
CA ASP A 396 3.72 16.46 -18.02
C ASP A 396 2.73 17.64 -18.06
N TYR A 397 1.54 17.43 -17.51
CA TYR A 397 0.63 18.48 -17.15
C TYR A 397 0.97 19.00 -15.76
N THR A 398 1.85 20.01 -15.69
CA THR A 398 2.25 20.62 -14.41
C THR A 398 1.05 20.79 -13.49
N PHE A 399 1.20 20.41 -12.22
CA PHE A 399 0.18 20.55 -11.18
C PHE A 399 -0.46 21.97 -11.18
N GLU A 400 0.28 22.99 -11.62
CA GLU A 400 -0.22 24.36 -11.84
C GLU A 400 -1.26 24.51 -12.96
N ASN A 401 -1.17 23.76 -14.05
CA ASN A 401 -2.06 23.84 -15.20
C ASN A 401 -3.46 23.30 -14.90
N TYR A 402 -3.60 22.32 -13.99
CA TYR A 402 -4.88 21.63 -13.73
C TYR A 402 -5.36 21.69 -12.29
N ARG A 403 -4.70 22.45 -11.42
CA ARG A 403 -5.24 22.80 -10.10
C ARG A 403 -6.64 23.43 -10.15
N HIS A 404 -7.02 24.02 -11.28
CA HIS A 404 -8.36 24.54 -11.49
C HIS A 404 -9.44 23.45 -11.66
N LEU A 405 -9.03 22.21 -11.98
CA LEU A 405 -9.90 21.04 -12.06
C LEU A 405 -10.08 20.34 -10.71
N ASP A 406 -9.27 20.69 -9.70
CA ASP A 406 -9.50 20.31 -8.31
C ASP A 406 -10.77 21.05 -7.84
N ARG A 407 -11.88 20.30 -7.77
CA ARG A 407 -13.20 20.82 -7.42
C ARG A 407 -13.64 20.16 -6.12
N ASN A 408 -14.63 20.74 -5.44
CA ASN A 408 -15.10 20.26 -4.14
C ASN A 408 -15.51 18.76 -4.12
N ASP A 409 -15.66 18.15 -5.29
CA ASP A 409 -16.19 16.82 -5.56
C ASP A 409 -15.24 15.89 -6.36
N VAL A 410 -14.09 16.37 -6.86
CA VAL A 410 -13.14 15.56 -7.64
C VAL A 410 -11.70 15.85 -7.20
N LEU A 411 -11.02 14.84 -6.67
CA LEU A 411 -9.60 14.92 -6.29
C LEU A 411 -8.70 14.44 -7.45
N VAL A 412 -7.61 15.17 -7.71
CA VAL A 412 -6.69 14.89 -8.82
C VAL A 412 -5.34 14.42 -8.28
N PHE A 413 -4.82 13.32 -8.82
CA PHE A 413 -3.51 12.75 -8.47
C PHE A 413 -2.61 12.55 -9.69
N SER A 414 -1.34 12.30 -9.40
CA SER A 414 -0.25 12.12 -10.35
C SER A 414 0.41 10.74 -10.16
N PRO A 415 0.74 10.01 -11.23
CA PRO A 415 1.41 8.70 -11.19
C PRO A 415 2.77 8.69 -10.48
N GLN A 416 3.56 9.77 -10.56
CA GLN A 416 4.92 9.89 -9.99
C GLN A 416 5.02 9.65 -8.47
N GLU A 417 3.89 9.62 -7.75
CA GLU A 417 3.88 9.52 -6.29
C GLU A 417 3.20 8.24 -5.75
N GLN A 418 2.75 7.30 -6.60
CA GLN A 418 1.64 6.42 -6.19
C GLN A 418 1.68 4.97 -6.67
N TYR A 419 1.50 4.06 -5.71
CA TYR A 419 0.87 2.77 -5.94
C TYR A 419 -0.57 2.86 -5.42
N ILE A 420 -1.57 2.56 -6.25
CA ILE A 420 -2.98 2.68 -5.83
C ILE A 420 -3.53 1.29 -5.51
N THR A 421 -3.23 0.79 -4.31
CA THR A 421 -3.83 -0.49 -3.92
C THR A 421 -5.27 -0.30 -3.45
N THR A 422 -6.23 -0.65 -4.32
CA THR A 422 -7.67 -0.53 -4.03
C THR A 422 -8.16 -1.71 -3.20
N ALA A 423 -8.55 -1.54 -1.93
CA ALA A 423 -9.18 -2.61 -1.14
C ALA A 423 -10.67 -2.75 -1.44
N VAL A 424 -10.96 -3.25 -2.63
CA VAL A 424 -12.26 -3.14 -3.27
C VAL A 424 -13.40 -3.94 -2.60
N SER A 425 -13.07 -4.86 -1.69
CA SER A 425 -14.01 -5.82 -1.06
C SER A 425 -15.04 -5.20 -0.11
N SER A 426 -14.84 -3.94 0.30
CA SER A 426 -15.67 -3.24 1.31
C SER A 426 -16.26 -1.90 0.81
N GLY A 427 -16.17 -1.63 -0.49
CA GLY A 427 -16.61 -0.35 -1.08
C GLY A 427 -15.76 0.84 -0.68
N GLN A 428 -14.63 0.57 -0.05
CA GLN A 428 -13.57 1.51 0.22
C GLN A 428 -12.43 1.27 -0.78
N TYR A 429 -11.66 2.31 -1.07
CA TYR A 429 -10.38 2.19 -1.76
C TYR A 429 -9.41 3.19 -1.14
N TYR A 430 -8.13 2.86 -1.20
CA TYR A 430 -7.09 3.61 -0.52
C TYR A 430 -6.00 3.98 -1.52
N PHE A 431 -5.47 5.18 -1.38
CA PHE A 431 -4.29 5.63 -2.11
C PHE A 431 -3.08 5.46 -1.18
N PHE A 432 -2.07 4.72 -1.65
CA PHE A 432 -0.82 4.54 -0.92
C PHE A 432 0.26 5.37 -1.60
N TYR A 433 1.09 6.01 -0.77
CA TYR A 433 2.22 6.82 -1.19
C TYR A 433 3.47 6.08 -0.69
N ASP A 434 4.41 5.80 -1.58
CA ASP A 434 5.62 4.96 -1.44
C ASP A 434 5.46 3.44 -1.67
N SER A 435 6.48 2.87 -2.33
CA SER A 435 6.67 1.42 -2.46
C SER A 435 6.81 0.81 -1.06
N PRO A 436 6.05 -0.24 -0.71
CA PRO A 436 6.20 -0.92 0.58
C PRO A 436 7.59 -1.57 0.77
N LEU A 437 8.47 -1.52 -0.24
CA LEU A 437 9.77 -2.19 -0.25
C LEU A 437 11.00 -1.25 -0.20
N ASN A 438 10.91 0.02 -0.61
CA ASN A 438 12.10 0.85 -0.83
C ASN A 438 12.53 1.79 0.31
N SER A 439 12.07 1.60 1.56
CA SER A 439 12.55 2.41 2.70
C SER A 439 13.16 1.63 3.86
N LEU A 440 13.59 0.38 3.63
CA LEU A 440 14.30 -0.42 4.65
C LEU A 440 15.80 -0.64 4.39
N GLU A 441 16.41 -0.02 3.36
CA GLU A 441 17.86 -0.15 3.11
C GLU A 441 18.69 1.15 3.17
N ASP A 442 18.13 2.34 3.43
CA ASP A 442 18.93 3.57 3.65
C ASP A 442 18.65 4.28 4.99
#